data_AF-A0A442T5N2-F1
#
_entry.id   AF-A0A442T5N2-F1
#
_cell.length_a   1.000
_cell.length_b   1.000
_cell.length_c   1.000
_cell.angle_alpha   90.00
_cell.angle_beta   90.00
_cell.angle_gamma   90.00
#
_symmetry.space_group_name_H-M   'P 1'
#
loop_
_entity.id
_entity.type
_entity.pdbx_description
1 polymer ?
#
loop_
_entity_poly.entity_id
_entity_poly.type
_entity_poly.pdbx_seq_one_letter_code
_entity_poly.pdbx_strand_id
1 'polypeptide(L)'
;PMGRGWPGRIEYGGTYDDNWTKNIFPFLPPDFDERYFQMAPPDQQIDRPRGGEEVQLVNLTPEGRMSFSLPNTALPMALFKDGAKVVDTPVLADTILFDPERRKFSLVWRLSQRLQRTILDFSECWIGLPTPGMLLAQATGKRYIRKFDTPLHEDDGAEAA
;
A
#
# COMPACT_ATOMS: atom_id res chain seq x y z
N PRO A 1 10.26 6.44 -12.92
CA PRO A 1 8.79 6.17 -12.91
C PRO A 1 8.20 6.44 -14.30
N MET A 2 7.34 5.55 -14.81
CA MET A 2 6.68 5.72 -16.12
C MET A 2 5.43 6.59 -16.00
N GLY A 3 5.30 7.62 -16.85
CA GLY A 3 4.13 8.51 -16.86
C GLY A 3 2.88 7.81 -17.40
N ARG A 4 1.68 8.25 -16.98
CA ARG A 4 0.39 7.62 -17.41
C ARG A 4 0.18 7.62 -18.93
N GLY A 5 0.61 8.68 -19.61
CA GLY A 5 0.49 8.82 -21.07
C GLY A 5 1.62 8.18 -21.88
N TRP A 6 2.54 7.44 -21.24
CA TRP A 6 3.69 6.88 -21.94
C TRP A 6 3.35 5.53 -22.56
N PRO A 7 4.00 5.17 -23.70
CA PRO A 7 3.92 3.82 -24.25
C PRO A 7 4.30 2.77 -23.22
N GLY A 8 3.57 1.66 -23.20
CA GLY A 8 3.68 0.58 -22.22
C GLY A 8 2.87 0.80 -20.93
N ARG A 9 2.17 1.91 -20.80
CA ARG A 9 1.26 2.20 -19.68
C ARG A 9 -0.09 2.71 -20.15
N ILE A 10 -0.13 3.60 -21.15
CA ILE A 10 -1.38 4.20 -21.65
C ILE A 10 -2.33 3.16 -22.24
N GLU A 11 -1.80 2.07 -22.78
CA GLU A 11 -2.54 0.96 -23.39
C GLU A 11 -3.41 0.22 -22.37
N TYR A 12 -3.06 0.26 -21.09
CA TYR A 12 -3.85 -0.32 -20.00
C TYR A 12 -4.99 0.60 -19.53
N GLY A 13 -5.05 1.84 -20.02
CA GLY A 13 -6.07 2.81 -19.66
C GLY A 13 -7.47 2.43 -20.16
N GLY A 14 -7.58 1.49 -21.09
CA GLY A 14 -8.84 1.08 -21.72
C GLY A 14 -9.38 2.09 -22.73
N THR A 15 -10.53 1.78 -23.32
CA THR A 15 -11.10 2.51 -24.46
C THR A 15 -12.22 3.46 -24.01
N TYR A 16 -12.06 4.76 -24.27
CA TYR A 16 -13.04 5.82 -23.96
C TYR A 16 -13.67 6.40 -25.24
N ASP A 17 -14.61 5.68 -25.83
CA ASP A 17 -15.29 6.07 -27.06
C ASP A 17 -16.75 6.55 -26.81
N ASP A 18 -17.49 6.75 -27.91
CA ASP A 18 -18.92 7.11 -27.86
C ASP A 18 -19.77 6.08 -27.12
N ASN A 19 -19.42 4.78 -27.22
CA ASN A 19 -20.13 3.73 -26.52
C ASN A 19 -19.89 3.81 -25.00
N TRP A 20 -18.63 4.06 -24.59
CA TRP A 20 -18.34 4.33 -23.18
C TRP A 20 -19.17 5.51 -22.65
N THR A 21 -19.20 6.61 -23.40
CA THR A 21 -19.93 7.82 -23.01
C THR A 21 -21.43 7.57 -22.84
N LYS A 22 -22.06 6.80 -23.75
CA LYS A 22 -23.51 6.57 -23.75
C LYS A 22 -23.96 5.48 -22.79
N ASN A 23 -23.13 4.45 -22.57
CA ASN A 23 -23.57 3.19 -21.95
C ASN A 23 -22.75 2.73 -20.74
N ILE A 24 -21.52 3.22 -20.55
CA ILE A 24 -20.60 2.74 -19.48
C ILE A 24 -20.33 3.81 -18.43
N PHE A 25 -20.25 5.08 -18.83
CA PHE A 25 -20.10 6.21 -17.91
C PHE A 25 -21.13 6.11 -16.78
N PRO A 26 -20.74 6.30 -15.49
CA PRO A 26 -19.46 6.85 -14.99
C PRO A 26 -18.40 5.80 -14.61
N PHE A 27 -18.54 4.54 -15.02
CA PHE A 27 -17.59 3.48 -14.65
C PHE A 27 -16.37 3.43 -15.58
N LEU A 28 -15.31 2.74 -15.13
CA LEU A 28 -14.15 2.44 -15.96
C LEU A 28 -14.56 1.56 -17.16
N PRO A 29 -13.90 1.69 -18.31
CA PRO A 29 -14.21 0.86 -19.46
C PRO A 29 -13.91 -0.63 -19.17
N PRO A 30 -14.63 -1.58 -19.80
CA PRO A 30 -14.48 -3.02 -19.52
C PRO A 30 -13.09 -3.58 -19.81
N ASP A 31 -12.31 -2.93 -20.68
CA ASP A 31 -10.94 -3.29 -21.04
C ASP A 31 -9.87 -2.54 -20.21
N PHE A 32 -10.29 -1.79 -19.18
CA PHE A 32 -9.36 -1.18 -18.24
C PHE A 32 -8.55 -2.25 -17.49
N ASP A 33 -7.24 -2.07 -17.44
CA ASP A 33 -6.33 -2.96 -16.71
C ASP A 33 -5.64 -2.20 -15.57
N GLU A 34 -5.66 -2.76 -14.36
CA GLU A 34 -5.06 -2.14 -13.16
C GLU A 34 -3.56 -1.86 -13.31
N ARG A 35 -2.86 -2.53 -14.24
CA ARG A 35 -1.48 -2.19 -14.63
C ARG A 35 -1.33 -0.75 -15.09
N TYR A 36 -2.41 -0.08 -15.49
CA TYR A 36 -2.42 1.37 -15.73
C TYR A 36 -1.96 2.17 -14.50
N PHE A 37 -2.12 1.67 -13.28
CA PHE A 37 -1.63 2.33 -12.07
C PHE A 37 -0.17 2.03 -11.74
N GLN A 38 0.44 1.02 -12.38
CA GLN A 38 1.83 0.63 -12.14
C GLN A 38 2.80 1.65 -12.75
N MET A 39 3.60 2.30 -11.88
CA MET A 39 4.60 3.28 -12.30
C MET A 39 5.98 2.65 -12.53
N ALA A 40 6.21 1.45 -11.98
CA ALA A 40 7.47 0.73 -12.17
C ALA A 40 7.51 0.13 -13.58
N PRO A 41 8.54 0.41 -14.40
CA PRO A 41 8.75 -0.30 -15.67
C PRO A 41 8.94 -1.81 -15.44
N PRO A 42 8.75 -2.66 -16.46
CA PRO A 42 8.74 -4.13 -16.29
C PRO A 42 10.00 -4.71 -15.64
N ASP A 43 11.17 -4.12 -15.88
CA ASP A 43 12.45 -4.51 -15.30
C ASP A 43 12.60 -4.13 -13.81
N GLN A 44 11.73 -3.28 -13.29
CA GLN A 44 11.65 -2.87 -11.89
C GLN A 44 10.46 -3.51 -11.16
N GLN A 45 9.76 -4.45 -11.80
CA GLN A 45 8.68 -5.21 -11.19
C GLN A 45 9.23 -6.53 -10.67
N ILE A 46 8.91 -6.84 -9.42
CA ILE A 46 9.28 -8.07 -8.75
C ILE A 46 8.04 -8.73 -8.16
N ASP A 47 8.15 -10.00 -7.80
CA ASP A 47 7.18 -10.63 -6.92
C ASP A 47 7.09 -9.88 -5.60
N ARG A 48 5.95 -10.03 -4.89
CA ARG A 48 5.75 -9.36 -3.60
C ARG A 48 6.90 -9.68 -2.66
N PRO A 49 7.65 -8.67 -2.18
CA PRO A 49 8.77 -8.90 -1.27
C PRO A 49 8.28 -9.56 0.01
N ARG A 50 9.00 -10.59 0.44
CA ARG A 50 8.70 -11.39 1.64
C ARG A 50 9.58 -11.01 2.83
N GLY A 51 10.73 -10.41 2.57
CA GLY A 51 11.81 -10.23 3.52
C GLY A 51 12.87 -11.30 3.39
N GLY A 52 14.08 -10.96 3.83
CA GLY A 52 15.28 -11.77 3.67
C GLY A 52 15.99 -11.57 2.34
N GLU A 53 15.35 -10.95 1.34
CA GLU A 53 15.99 -10.63 0.07
C GLU A 53 17.19 -9.71 0.29
N GLU A 54 18.27 -9.94 -0.47
CA GLU A 54 19.41 -9.05 -0.49
C GLU A 54 19.10 -7.86 -1.40
N VAL A 55 19.11 -6.65 -0.82
CA VAL A 55 18.98 -5.41 -1.57
C VAL A 55 20.37 -4.85 -1.80
N GLN A 56 20.67 -4.54 -3.07
CA GLN A 56 21.90 -3.85 -3.46
C GLN A 56 21.57 -2.59 -4.24
N LEU A 57 22.11 -1.46 -3.78
CA LEU A 57 22.04 -0.18 -4.46
C LEU A 57 23.44 0.12 -5.01
N VAL A 58 23.56 0.22 -6.34
CA VAL A 58 24.84 0.45 -7.03
C VAL A 58 24.77 1.78 -7.76
N ASN A 59 25.72 2.67 -7.50
CA ASN A 59 25.79 4.03 -8.02
C ASN A 59 24.55 4.90 -7.72
N LEU A 60 23.83 4.58 -6.64
CA LEU A 60 22.66 5.33 -6.16
C LEU A 60 22.95 6.14 -4.88
N THR A 61 24.14 5.99 -4.30
CA THR A 61 24.62 6.79 -3.17
C THR A 61 26.08 7.21 -3.40
N PRO A 62 26.59 8.26 -2.73
CA PRO A 62 27.98 8.71 -2.88
C PRO A 62 29.04 7.63 -2.58
N GLU A 63 28.71 6.63 -1.77
CA GLU A 63 29.60 5.50 -1.44
C GLU A 63 29.76 4.49 -2.59
N GLY A 64 29.01 4.66 -3.68
CA GLY A 64 29.07 3.80 -4.86
C GLY A 64 28.33 2.47 -4.69
N ARG A 65 28.39 1.82 -3.52
CA ARG A 65 27.63 0.58 -3.26
C ARG A 65 27.10 0.53 -1.82
N MET A 66 25.82 0.20 -1.69
CA MET A 66 25.16 -0.07 -0.42
C MET A 66 24.40 -1.39 -0.50
N SER A 67 24.44 -2.19 0.57
CA SER A 67 23.72 -3.47 0.64
C SER A 67 23.10 -3.70 2.01
N PHE A 68 21.91 -4.29 2.03
CA PHE A 68 21.25 -4.72 3.26
C PHE A 68 20.26 -5.86 2.98
N SER A 69 19.85 -6.57 4.02
CA SER A 69 18.78 -7.58 3.91
C SER A 69 17.43 -6.93 4.22
N LEU A 70 16.45 -7.15 3.35
CA LEU A 70 15.11 -6.62 3.55
C LEU A 70 14.49 -7.24 4.82
N PRO A 71 13.89 -6.44 5.72
CA PRO A 71 13.22 -7.01 6.88
C PRO A 71 11.99 -7.83 6.43
N ASN A 72 11.51 -8.71 7.32
CA ASN A 72 10.23 -9.39 7.11
C ASN A 72 9.13 -8.35 6.83
N THR A 73 8.48 -8.50 5.68
CA THR A 73 7.46 -7.55 5.19
C THR A 73 6.05 -8.00 5.51
N ALA A 74 5.85 -9.19 6.08
CA ALA A 74 4.53 -9.69 6.41
C ALA A 74 3.87 -8.81 7.48
N LEU A 75 2.78 -8.14 7.11
CA LEU A 75 2.03 -7.24 7.99
C LEU A 75 0.69 -7.91 8.35
N PRO A 76 0.49 -8.36 9.61
CA PRO A 76 -0.81 -8.85 10.06
C PRO A 76 -1.86 -7.76 9.89
N MET A 77 -2.94 -8.09 9.18
CA MET A 77 -4.10 -7.20 9.03
C MET A 77 -5.37 -7.99 9.31
N ALA A 78 -6.30 -7.36 10.01
CA ALA A 78 -7.63 -7.92 10.22
C ALA A 78 -8.72 -6.92 9.85
N LEU A 79 -9.72 -7.37 9.09
CA LEU A 79 -10.92 -6.61 8.79
C LEU A 79 -12.11 -7.22 9.52
N PHE A 80 -12.99 -6.34 10.01
CA PHE A 80 -14.19 -6.72 10.72
C PHE A 80 -15.44 -6.22 10.00
N LYS A 81 -16.44 -7.09 9.93
CA LYS A 81 -17.78 -6.80 9.44
C LYS A 81 -18.77 -7.21 10.52
N ASP A 82 -19.57 -6.28 11.00
CA ASP A 82 -20.56 -6.51 12.07
C ASP A 82 -19.95 -7.20 13.31
N GLY A 83 -18.69 -6.85 13.65
CA GLY A 83 -17.93 -7.45 14.76
C GLY A 83 -17.29 -8.82 14.45
N ALA A 84 -17.67 -9.46 13.34
CA ALA A 84 -17.05 -10.70 12.89
C ALA A 84 -15.77 -10.43 12.09
N LYS A 85 -14.72 -11.20 12.36
CA LYS A 85 -13.46 -11.09 11.63
C LYS A 85 -13.61 -11.76 10.25
N VAL A 86 -13.52 -10.98 9.18
CA VAL A 86 -13.69 -11.46 7.79
C VAL A 86 -12.37 -11.56 7.02
N VAL A 87 -11.34 -10.87 7.48
CA VAL A 87 -9.95 -11.04 7.01
C VAL A 87 -9.07 -11.18 8.25
N ASP A 88 -8.17 -12.15 8.26
CA ASP A 88 -7.21 -12.41 9.35
C ASP A 88 -5.96 -13.07 8.79
N THR A 89 -5.18 -12.32 8.01
CA THR A 89 -4.01 -12.89 7.35
C THR A 89 -2.90 -11.86 7.21
N PRO A 90 -1.63 -12.28 7.27
CA PRO A 90 -0.52 -11.39 6.93
C PRO A 90 -0.60 -10.97 5.46
N VAL A 91 -0.59 -9.66 5.22
CA VAL A 91 -0.49 -9.06 3.89
C VAL A 91 0.99 -8.80 3.61
N LEU A 92 1.46 -9.20 2.43
CA LEU A 92 2.81 -8.87 1.97
C LEU A 92 2.84 -7.47 1.38
N ALA A 93 3.97 -6.79 1.53
CA ALA A 93 4.17 -5.53 0.82
C ALA A 93 4.12 -5.79 -0.69
N ASP A 94 3.65 -4.80 -1.44
CA ASP A 94 3.55 -4.87 -2.91
C ASP A 94 4.37 -3.79 -3.62
N THR A 95 4.87 -2.82 -2.87
CA THR A 95 5.71 -1.73 -3.39
C THR A 95 6.83 -1.45 -2.39
N ILE A 96 8.05 -1.32 -2.91
CA ILE A 96 9.20 -0.78 -2.17
C ILE A 96 9.60 0.52 -2.85
N LEU A 97 9.74 1.58 -2.06
CA LEU A 97 10.27 2.86 -2.52
C LEU A 97 11.61 3.10 -1.82
N PHE A 98 12.65 3.35 -2.60
CA PHE A 98 13.95 3.73 -2.07
C PHE A 98 14.11 5.24 -2.15
N ASP A 99 14.53 5.83 -1.03
CA ASP A 99 15.06 7.19 -0.94
C ASP A 99 16.54 7.07 -0.53
N PRO A 100 17.45 6.91 -1.51
CA PRO A 100 18.86 6.70 -1.24
C PRO A 100 19.53 7.91 -0.58
N GLU A 101 19.04 9.12 -0.85
CA GLU A 101 19.57 10.36 -0.28
C GLU A 101 19.32 10.41 1.22
N ARG A 102 18.08 10.12 1.66
CA ARG A 102 17.72 10.04 3.08
C ARG A 102 18.11 8.71 3.74
N ARG A 103 18.63 7.76 2.97
CA ARG A 103 18.90 6.37 3.39
C ARG A 103 17.68 5.70 4.03
N LYS A 104 16.51 5.99 3.46
CA LYS A 104 15.23 5.44 3.91
C LYS A 104 14.66 4.59 2.78
N PHE A 105 13.88 3.58 3.14
CA PHE A 105 12.96 2.96 2.21
C PHE A 105 11.59 2.91 2.83
N SER A 106 10.57 2.85 1.98
CA SER A 106 9.17 2.73 2.40
C SER A 106 8.56 1.50 1.77
N LEU A 107 7.68 0.85 2.52
CA LEU A 107 6.92 -0.31 2.08
C LEU A 107 5.44 0.09 1.99
N VAL A 108 4.76 -0.39 0.96
CA VAL A 108 3.31 -0.21 0.81
C VAL A 108 2.64 -1.58 0.83
N TRP A 109 1.58 -1.68 1.62
CA TRP A 109 0.69 -2.83 1.69
C TRP A 109 -0.68 -2.43 1.18
N ARG A 110 -1.30 -3.28 0.35
CA ARG A 110 -2.68 -3.09 -0.10
C ARG A 110 -3.52 -4.32 0.21
N LEU A 111 -4.69 -4.07 0.77
CA LEU A 111 -5.75 -5.05 0.96
C LEU A 111 -7.00 -4.54 0.23
N SER A 112 -7.58 -5.36 -0.63
CA SER A 112 -8.81 -5.05 -1.36
C SER A 112 -9.90 -6.04 -0.98
N GLN A 113 -11.06 -5.53 -0.60
CA GLN A 113 -12.20 -6.36 -0.23
C GLN A 113 -13.48 -5.80 -0.86
N ARG A 114 -14.24 -6.69 -1.50
CA ARG A 114 -15.51 -6.33 -2.14
C ARG A 114 -16.56 -5.97 -1.09
N LEU A 115 -17.11 -4.75 -1.20
CA LEU A 115 -18.31 -4.34 -0.47
C LEU A 115 -19.51 -5.18 -0.93
N GLN A 116 -20.33 -5.63 0.01
CA GLN A 116 -21.48 -6.48 -0.31
C GLN A 116 -22.79 -5.68 -0.31
N ARG A 117 -22.99 -4.79 0.66
CA ARG A 117 -24.24 -4.02 0.79
C ARG A 117 -24.03 -2.51 0.77
N THR A 118 -23.12 -2.01 1.59
CA THR A 118 -22.95 -0.58 1.85
C THR A 118 -21.47 -0.21 1.91
N ILE A 119 -21.19 1.09 1.82
CA ILE A 119 -19.84 1.65 2.05
C ILE A 119 -19.35 1.47 3.49
N LEU A 120 -20.26 1.17 4.43
CA LEU A 120 -19.98 0.95 5.86
C LEU A 120 -19.91 -0.55 6.21
N ASP A 121 -19.78 -1.42 5.21
CA ASP A 121 -19.74 -2.88 5.40
C ASP A 121 -18.60 -3.34 6.32
N PHE A 122 -17.51 -2.58 6.41
CA PHE A 122 -16.41 -2.85 7.33
C PHE A 122 -16.44 -1.86 8.48
N SER A 123 -16.55 -2.37 9.70
CA SER A 123 -16.65 -1.55 10.91
C SER A 123 -15.29 -1.17 11.49
N GLU A 124 -14.28 -2.02 11.27
CA GLU A 124 -12.96 -1.87 11.89
C GLU A 124 -11.87 -2.55 11.05
N CYS A 125 -10.66 -2.00 11.10
CA CYS A 125 -9.45 -2.58 10.54
C CYS A 125 -8.34 -2.53 11.58
N TRP A 126 -7.74 -3.68 11.89
CA TRP A 126 -6.53 -3.77 12.70
C TRP A 126 -5.30 -3.88 11.80
N ILE A 127 -4.29 -3.08 12.12
CA ILE A 127 -3.00 -3.08 11.43
C ILE A 127 -1.92 -3.46 12.44
N GLY A 128 -1.19 -4.54 12.14
CA GLY A 128 -0.24 -5.18 13.03
C GLY A 128 -0.90 -6.17 13.98
N LEU A 129 -0.08 -6.76 14.86
CA LEU A 129 -0.56 -7.67 15.90
C LEU A 129 -1.49 -6.92 16.88
N PRO A 130 -2.61 -7.53 17.30
CA PRO A 130 -3.51 -6.91 18.25
C PRO A 130 -2.86 -6.80 19.62
N THR A 131 -3.10 -5.68 20.31
CA THR A 131 -2.69 -5.53 21.70
C THR A 131 -3.64 -6.32 22.62
N PRO A 132 -3.22 -6.68 23.85
CA PRO A 132 -4.12 -7.32 24.82
C PRO A 132 -5.40 -6.52 25.09
N GLY A 133 -5.31 -5.18 25.07
CA GLY A 133 -6.47 -4.30 25.23
C GLY A 133 -7.47 -4.38 24.07
N MET A 134 -6.99 -4.53 22.83
CA MET A 134 -7.84 -4.74 21.66
C MET A 134 -8.60 -6.07 21.75
N LEU A 135 -7.90 -7.14 22.14
CA LEU A 135 -8.51 -8.46 22.32
C LEU A 135 -9.59 -8.45 23.41
N LEU A 136 -9.33 -7.79 24.55
CA LEU A 136 -10.31 -7.66 25.63
C LEU A 136 -11.52 -6.83 25.20
N ALA A 137 -11.30 -5.72 24.51
CA ALA A 137 -12.38 -4.87 24.02
C ALA A 137 -13.29 -5.63 23.04
N GLN A 138 -12.70 -6.39 22.12
CA GLN A 138 -13.43 -7.28 21.21
C GLN A 138 -14.24 -8.33 21.99
N ALA A 139 -13.62 -9.03 22.94
CA ALA A 139 -14.28 -10.05 23.74
C ALA A 139 -15.45 -9.51 24.58
N THR A 140 -15.37 -8.24 24.99
CA THR A 140 -16.39 -7.57 25.82
C THR A 140 -17.37 -6.71 25.03
N GLY A 141 -17.26 -6.67 23.70
CA GLY A 141 -18.11 -5.83 22.83
C GLY A 141 -17.92 -4.33 23.04
N LYS A 142 -16.79 -3.90 23.62
CA LYS A 142 -16.48 -2.49 23.90
C LYS A 142 -15.70 -1.88 22.74
N ARG A 143 -15.97 -0.61 22.44
CA ARG A 143 -15.17 0.16 21.48
C ARG A 143 -13.77 0.41 22.05
N TYR A 144 -12.74 0.03 21.29
CA TYR A 144 -11.35 0.37 21.58
C TYR A 144 -10.91 1.54 20.70
N ILE A 145 -10.28 2.55 21.30
CA ILE A 145 -9.64 3.65 20.56
C ILE A 145 -8.15 3.55 20.82
N ARG A 146 -7.39 3.18 19.79
CA ARG A 146 -5.93 3.14 19.87
C ARG A 146 -5.42 4.58 19.97
N LYS A 147 -4.75 4.90 21.07
CA LYS A 147 -3.91 6.10 21.13
C LYS A 147 -2.66 5.79 20.30
N PHE A 148 -2.49 6.49 19.19
CA PHE A 148 -1.21 6.51 18.50
C PHE A 148 -0.36 7.55 19.23
N ASP A 149 0.80 7.15 19.74
CA ASP A 149 1.84 8.12 20.09
C ASP A 149 2.39 8.66 18.76
N THR A 150 1.70 9.66 18.22
CA THR A 150 2.18 10.41 17.05
C THR A 150 3.41 11.20 17.49
N PRO A 151 4.62 10.98 16.94
CA PRO A 151 5.67 11.97 17.06
C PRO A 151 5.17 13.24 16.36
N LEU A 152 5.05 14.33 17.12
CA LEU A 152 4.82 15.67 16.58
C LEU A 152 5.97 16.01 15.63
N HIS A 153 5.63 16.45 14.42
CA HIS A 153 6.41 17.32 13.52
C HIS A 153 7.94 17.09 13.46
N GLU A 154 8.44 16.63 12.31
CA GLU A 154 9.79 17.04 11.91
C GLU A 154 9.74 18.58 11.76
N ASP A 155 10.62 19.27 12.50
CA ASP A 155 10.82 20.72 12.44
C ASP A 155 11.10 21.13 10.97
N ASP A 156 10.17 21.86 10.37
CA ASP A 156 10.44 22.64 9.17
C ASP A 156 11.29 23.85 9.58
N GLY A 157 12.57 23.82 9.21
CA GLY A 157 13.38 25.00 8.91
C GLY A 157 13.49 26.10 9.97
N ALA A 158 14.60 26.08 10.71
CA ALA A 158 15.25 27.30 11.14
C ALA A 158 16.52 27.52 10.30
N GLU A 159 16.34 28.15 9.13
CA GLU A 159 17.41 28.89 8.47
C GLU A 159 17.49 30.26 9.15
N ALA A 160 18.62 30.57 9.82
CA ALA A 160 19.01 31.95 10.13
C ALA A 160 20.51 32.04 10.44
N ALA A 161 21.23 32.64 9.48
CA ALA A 161 22.53 33.31 9.54
C ALA A 161 23.81 32.46 9.73
#